data_AF-A0A7K3KQA3-F1
#
_entry.id   AF-A0A7K3KQA3-F1
#
_cell.length_a   1.000
_cell.length_b   1.000
_cell.length_c   1.000
_cell.angle_alpha   90.00
_cell.angle_beta   90.00
_cell.angle_gamma   90.00
#
_symmetry.space_group_name_H-M   'P 1'
#
loop_
_entity.id
_entity.type
_entity.pdbx_description
1 polymer ?
#
loop_
_entity_poly.entity_id
_entity_poly.type
_entity_poly.pdbx_seq_one_letter_code
_entity_poly.pdbx_strand_id
1 'polypeptide(L)'
;EIAKKEDCSRVAAQISAVKSDKIQIGREIKNSEPITPMRSVSEFSTHGALVFEGYIFKSELREIKSRKTGNISHLLEIEMTDYTSSFYISKWVRGDEEIAVAKQLTGIWARVRGTVQHDDYKKDLVLQMSDLQEIPTQRVREDKAAEGDKRVEFHSHTNMSTMDAMPPASKLVAQAA
;
A
#
# COMPACT_ATOMS: atom_id res chain seq x y z
N GLU A 1 -39.45 -6.79 -24.19
CA GLU A 1 -38.62 -7.87 -23.63
C GLU A 1 -37.32 -7.25 -23.13
N ILE A 2 -37.03 -7.40 -21.84
CA ILE A 2 -35.87 -6.78 -21.19
C ILE A 2 -34.72 -7.79 -21.25
N ALA A 3 -33.65 -7.44 -21.95
CA ALA A 3 -32.46 -8.28 -22.07
C ALA A 3 -31.87 -8.57 -20.68
N LYS A 4 -31.69 -9.86 -20.37
CA LYS A 4 -30.94 -10.31 -19.20
C LYS A 4 -29.49 -9.83 -19.35
N LYS A 5 -29.08 -8.87 -18.52
CA LYS A 5 -27.67 -8.55 -18.31
C LYS A 5 -27.06 -9.69 -17.51
N GLU A 6 -26.04 -10.31 -18.09
CA GLU A 6 -25.37 -11.49 -17.56
C GLU A 6 -24.79 -11.22 -16.17
N ASP A 7 -25.07 -12.12 -15.22
CA ASP A 7 -24.43 -12.17 -13.90
C ASP A 7 -22.95 -12.53 -14.04
N CYS A 8 -22.12 -11.55 -14.37
CA CYS A 8 -20.67 -11.68 -14.32
C CYS A 8 -20.18 -11.55 -12.88
N SER A 9 -20.01 -12.71 -12.24
CA SER A 9 -19.25 -12.91 -11.00
C SER A 9 -17.97 -12.06 -10.94
N ARG A 10 -18.05 -10.90 -10.27
CA ARG A 10 -16.91 -10.03 -9.95
C ARG A 10 -15.83 -10.75 -9.13
N VAL A 11 -16.18 -11.85 -8.46
CA VAL A 11 -15.24 -12.73 -7.76
C VAL A 11 -14.35 -13.49 -8.74
N ALA A 12 -14.88 -13.95 -9.88
CA ALA A 12 -14.09 -14.57 -10.94
C ALA A 12 -13.22 -13.53 -11.67
N ALA A 13 -13.73 -12.31 -11.85
CA ALA A 13 -12.96 -11.19 -12.38
C ALA A 13 -11.81 -10.76 -11.43
N GLN A 14 -12.01 -10.86 -10.10
CA GLN A 14 -10.98 -10.60 -9.10
C GLN A 14 -9.87 -11.66 -9.07
N ILE A 15 -10.18 -12.92 -9.41
CA ILE A 15 -9.19 -13.99 -9.57
C ILE A 15 -8.49 -13.90 -10.95
N SER A 16 -9.19 -13.47 -12.00
CA SER A 16 -8.60 -13.31 -13.34
C SER A 16 -7.81 -12.01 -13.52
N ALA A 17 -8.08 -10.98 -12.71
CA ALA A 17 -7.29 -9.74 -12.65
C ALA A 17 -5.91 -9.93 -11.97
N VAL A 18 -5.52 -11.16 -11.66
CA VAL A 18 -4.13 -11.50 -11.29
C VAL A 18 -3.16 -11.34 -12.48
N LYS A 19 -3.67 -11.06 -13.69
CA LYS A 19 -2.90 -10.73 -14.91
C LYS A 19 -3.04 -9.27 -15.38
N SER A 20 -2.89 -8.30 -14.48
CA SER A 20 -2.38 -6.97 -14.85
C SER A 20 -0.97 -6.87 -14.29
N ASP A 21 -0.02 -6.26 -14.98
CA ASP A 21 1.39 -6.10 -14.58
C ASP A 21 1.56 -5.74 -13.10
N LYS A 22 1.58 -6.75 -12.21
CA LYS A 22 1.61 -6.51 -10.77
C LYS A 22 3.03 -6.12 -10.41
N ILE A 23 3.17 -4.98 -9.77
CA ILE A 23 4.45 -4.57 -9.23
C ILE A 23 4.86 -5.58 -8.15
N GLN A 24 5.93 -6.32 -8.42
CA GLN A 24 6.49 -7.31 -7.52
C GLN A 24 8.00 -7.11 -7.42
N ILE A 25 8.50 -7.14 -6.18
CA ILE A 25 9.93 -7.16 -5.88
C ILE A 25 10.18 -8.40 -5.01
N GLY A 26 11.13 -9.24 -5.42
CA GLY A 26 11.47 -10.46 -4.68
C GLY A 26 10.48 -11.60 -4.91
N ARG A 27 10.33 -12.45 -3.90
CA ARG A 27 9.49 -13.66 -3.94
C ARG A 27 8.03 -13.35 -3.66
N GLU A 28 7.14 -14.18 -4.20
CA GLU A 28 5.72 -14.09 -3.91
C GLU A 28 5.44 -14.29 -2.41
N ILE A 29 4.51 -13.50 -1.87
CA ILE A 29 4.09 -13.60 -0.46
C ILE A 29 2.75 -14.35 -0.43
N LYS A 30 2.76 -15.56 0.14
CA LYS A 30 1.56 -16.40 0.19
C LYS A 30 0.49 -15.76 1.08
N ASN A 31 -0.77 -15.86 0.66
CA ASN A 31 -1.93 -15.42 1.44
C ASN A 31 -2.12 -16.15 2.78
N SER A 32 -1.37 -17.24 3.01
CA SER A 32 -1.44 -18.01 4.25
C SER A 32 -0.57 -17.43 5.38
N GLU A 33 0.31 -16.46 5.09
CA GLU A 33 1.16 -15.85 6.11
C GLU A 33 0.34 -14.86 6.97
N PRO A 34 0.53 -14.85 8.30
CA PRO A 34 -0.23 -13.98 9.18
C PRO A 34 0.15 -12.50 8.94
N ILE A 35 -0.85 -11.69 8.60
CA ILE A 35 -0.70 -10.24 8.45
C ILE A 35 -0.65 -9.61 9.83
N THR A 36 0.41 -8.87 10.10
CA THR A 36 0.62 -8.17 11.38
C THR A 36 0.15 -6.72 11.25
N PRO A 37 -0.75 -6.23 12.11
CA PRO A 37 -1.12 -4.81 12.11
C PRO A 37 0.05 -3.96 12.58
N MET A 38 0.29 -2.83 11.94
CA MET A 38 1.47 -2.00 12.21
C MET A 38 1.50 -1.49 13.65
N ARG A 39 0.32 -1.23 14.24
CA ARG A 39 0.20 -0.79 15.64
C ARG A 39 0.74 -1.80 16.66
N SER A 40 0.68 -3.10 16.39
CA SER A 40 1.11 -4.12 17.36
C SER A 40 2.62 -4.34 17.37
N VAL A 41 3.35 -3.70 16.45
CA VAL A 41 4.79 -3.88 16.30
C VAL A 41 5.50 -3.08 17.40
N SER A 42 6.36 -3.78 18.14
CA SER A 42 7.22 -3.23 19.18
C SER A 42 8.62 -3.86 19.12
N GLU A 43 9.58 -3.28 19.82
CA GLU A 43 10.97 -3.78 19.90
C GLU A 43 11.08 -5.26 20.35
N PHE A 44 10.09 -5.79 21.05
CA PHE A 44 10.06 -7.19 21.49
C PHE A 44 9.50 -8.15 20.43
N SER A 45 8.79 -7.66 19.42
CA SER A 45 8.20 -8.45 18.33
C SER A 45 9.15 -8.67 17.14
N THR A 46 10.42 -8.30 17.30
CA THR A 46 11.42 -8.09 16.24
C THR A 46 12.14 -9.38 15.80
N HIS A 47 11.85 -10.54 16.40
CA HIS A 47 12.62 -11.77 16.20
C HIS A 47 12.26 -12.60 14.97
N GLY A 48 11.52 -12.04 14.00
CA GLY A 48 11.11 -12.78 12.80
C GLY A 48 10.75 -11.89 11.62
N ALA A 49 10.50 -12.54 10.47
CA ALA A 49 9.93 -11.86 9.32
C ALA A 49 8.46 -11.55 9.60
N LEU A 50 8.09 -10.27 9.46
CA LEU A 50 6.71 -9.79 9.56
C LEU A 50 6.18 -9.50 8.17
N VAL A 51 4.87 -9.66 8.02
CA VAL A 51 4.13 -9.31 6.81
C VAL A 51 3.19 -8.16 7.15
N PHE A 52 3.36 -7.04 6.46
CA PHE A 52 2.48 -5.88 6.56
C PHE A 52 1.66 -5.73 5.29
N GLU A 53 0.46 -5.17 5.44
CA GLU A 53 -0.37 -4.74 4.34
C GLU A 53 -0.79 -3.29 4.56
N GLY A 54 -0.58 -2.45 3.55
CA GLY A 54 -0.91 -1.04 3.70
C GLY A 54 -0.84 -0.24 2.41
N TYR A 55 -1.27 1.00 2.51
CA TYR A 55 -1.16 2.02 1.49
C TYR A 55 0.22 2.66 1.51
N ILE A 56 0.90 2.68 0.37
CA ILE A 56 2.14 3.44 0.20
C ILE A 56 1.77 4.86 -0.20
N PHE A 57 1.91 5.81 0.72
CA PHE A 57 1.63 7.21 0.43
C PHE A 57 2.85 7.97 -0.05
N LYS A 58 4.06 7.45 0.19
CA LYS A 58 5.32 8.08 -0.21
C LYS A 58 6.39 7.03 -0.50
N SER A 59 7.12 7.22 -1.59
CA SER A 59 8.29 6.42 -1.95
C SER A 59 9.39 7.32 -2.50
N GLU A 60 10.59 7.17 -1.99
CA GLU A 60 11.78 7.90 -2.39
C GLU A 60 12.89 6.92 -2.77
N LEU A 61 13.57 7.18 -3.89
CA LEU A 61 14.74 6.42 -4.30
C LEU A 61 15.96 7.32 -4.20
N ARG A 62 16.88 6.99 -3.29
CA ARG A 62 18.11 7.73 -3.04
C ARG A 62 19.31 6.99 -3.61
N GLU A 63 20.18 7.71 -4.29
CA GLU A 63 21.46 7.19 -4.76
C GLU A 63 22.54 7.48 -3.71
N ILE A 64 23.21 6.44 -3.23
CA ILE A 64 24.25 6.52 -2.21
C ILE A 64 25.55 5.97 -2.81
N LYS A 65 26.57 6.84 -2.88
CA LYS A 65 27.90 6.46 -3.35
C LYS A 65 28.75 6.03 -2.16
N SER A 66 29.21 4.77 -2.17
CA SER A 66 30.07 4.25 -1.12
C SER A 66 31.45 4.91 -1.19
N ARG A 67 31.83 5.65 -0.15
CA ARG A 67 33.15 6.31 -0.04
C ARG A 67 34.32 5.30 -0.04
N LYS A 68 34.09 4.06 0.42
CA LYS A 68 35.12 3.03 0.54
C LYS A 68 35.35 2.24 -0.75
N THR A 69 34.29 1.96 -1.50
CA THR A 69 34.33 1.03 -2.65
C THR A 69 34.07 1.74 -3.97
N GLY A 70 33.56 2.98 -3.96
CA GLY A 70 33.16 3.71 -5.17
C GLY A 70 31.85 3.24 -5.79
N ASN A 71 31.30 2.09 -5.34
CA ASN A 71 30.05 1.54 -5.84
C ASN A 71 28.87 2.48 -5.55
N ILE A 72 27.99 2.58 -6.54
CA ILE A 72 26.71 3.29 -6.46
C ILE A 72 25.66 2.27 -6.00
N SER A 73 25.04 2.54 -4.85
CA SER A 73 23.94 1.75 -4.32
C SER A 73 22.68 2.60 -4.29
N HIS A 74 21.53 2.01 -4.60
CA HIS A 74 20.26 2.70 -4.50
C HIS A 74 19.53 2.25 -3.23
N LEU A 75 19.07 3.20 -2.43
CA LEU A 75 18.26 2.97 -1.24
C LEU A 75 16.83 3.42 -1.58
N LEU A 76 15.91 2.46 -1.56
CA LEU A 76 14.48 2.70 -1.65
C LEU A 76 13.94 2.89 -0.24
N GLU A 77 13.34 4.05 0.00
CA GLU A 77 12.65 4.39 1.25
C GLU A 77 11.17 4.54 0.96
N ILE A 78 10.34 3.80 1.68
CA ILE A 78 8.89 3.76 1.52
C ILE A 78 8.25 4.09 2.86
N GLU A 79 7.22 4.91 2.84
CA GLU A 79 6.36 5.15 3.99
C GLU A 79 4.98 4.54 3.69
N MET A 80 4.57 3.62 4.55
CA MET A 80 3.35 2.83 4.37
C MET A 80 2.44 2.98 5.59
N THR A 81 1.13 2.97 5.38
CA THR A 81 0.13 3.01 6.45
C THR A 81 -0.96 1.96 6.26
N ASP A 82 -1.33 1.27 7.33
CA ASP A 82 -2.53 0.41 7.40
C ASP A 82 -3.74 1.16 8.00
N TYR A 83 -3.63 2.48 8.15
CA TYR A 83 -4.51 3.39 8.89
C TYR A 83 -4.65 3.10 10.40
N THR A 84 -3.95 2.10 10.95
CA THR A 84 -3.83 1.88 12.40
C THR A 84 -2.56 2.52 12.95
N SER A 85 -1.48 2.46 12.16
CA SER A 85 -0.20 3.15 12.33
C SER A 85 0.44 3.36 10.95
N SER A 86 1.64 3.94 10.94
CA SER A 86 2.50 4.03 9.76
C SER A 86 3.88 3.46 10.08
N PHE A 87 4.58 2.99 9.07
CA PHE A 87 5.91 2.37 9.24
C PHE A 87 6.87 2.80 8.14
N TYR A 88 8.13 2.95 8.50
CA TYR A 88 9.22 3.14 7.53
C TYR A 88 9.66 1.79 7.00
N ILE A 89 9.76 1.69 5.69
CA ILE A 89 10.23 0.49 4.98
C ILE A 89 11.42 0.89 4.14
N SER A 90 12.49 0.10 4.18
CA SER A 90 13.66 0.34 3.34
C SER A 90 14.13 -0.91 2.63
N LYS A 91 14.66 -0.74 1.42
CA LYS A 91 15.37 -1.78 0.67
C LYS A 91 16.57 -1.21 -0.06
N TRP A 92 17.67 -1.93 0.01
CA TRP A 92 18.79 -1.72 -0.90
C TRP A 92 18.49 -2.38 -2.25
N VAL A 93 18.41 -1.55 -3.28
CA VAL A 93 18.12 -1.96 -4.65
C VAL A 93 19.43 -1.92 -5.45
N ARG A 94 19.67 -2.96 -6.25
CA ARG A 94 20.89 -3.08 -7.07
C ARG A 94 20.61 -3.28 -8.56
N GLY A 95 19.40 -3.72 -8.93
CA GLY A 95 19.04 -3.97 -10.33
C GLY A 95 18.30 -2.80 -10.97
N ASP A 96 18.60 -2.51 -12.23
CA ASP A 96 17.96 -1.44 -13.00
C ASP A 96 16.44 -1.65 -13.15
N GLU A 97 16.00 -2.90 -13.25
CA GLU A 97 14.58 -3.27 -13.28
C GLU A 97 13.86 -2.91 -11.97
N GLU A 98 14.45 -3.28 -10.83
CA GLU A 98 13.90 -2.95 -9.52
C GLU A 98 13.88 -1.43 -9.27
N ILE A 99 14.86 -0.69 -9.81
CA ILE A 99 14.90 0.79 -9.75
C ILE A 99 13.74 1.41 -10.53
N ALA A 100 13.39 0.86 -11.69
CA ALA A 100 12.26 1.34 -12.48
C ALA A 100 10.94 1.11 -11.72
N VAL A 101 10.78 -0.08 -11.15
CA VAL A 101 9.61 -0.46 -10.33
C VAL A 101 9.51 0.42 -9.07
N ALA A 102 10.63 0.70 -8.41
CA ALA A 102 10.69 1.51 -7.20
C ALA A 102 10.10 2.92 -7.37
N LYS A 103 10.18 3.48 -8.59
CA LYS A 103 9.62 4.81 -8.91
C LYS A 103 8.09 4.83 -9.02
N GLN A 104 7.46 3.67 -9.15
CA GLN A 104 6.02 3.53 -9.39
C GLN A 104 5.24 3.11 -8.14
N LEU A 105 5.91 3.03 -6.97
CA LEU A 105 5.30 2.51 -5.75
C LEU A 105 4.40 3.51 -5.02
N THR A 106 4.33 4.78 -5.43
CA THR A 106 3.44 5.75 -4.78
C THR A 106 1.98 5.50 -5.15
N GLY A 107 1.12 5.48 -4.14
CA GLY A 107 -0.34 5.42 -4.32
C GLY A 107 -0.91 4.01 -4.50
N ILE A 108 -0.11 2.96 -4.36
CA ILE A 108 -0.57 1.57 -4.44
C ILE A 108 -0.83 0.99 -3.04
N TRP A 109 -1.64 -0.07 -3.01
CA TRP A 109 -1.76 -0.91 -1.83
C TRP A 109 -0.81 -2.11 -1.99
N ALA A 110 0.04 -2.35 -1.01
CA ALA A 110 1.07 -3.37 -1.11
C ALA A 110 1.07 -4.27 0.13
N ARG A 111 1.44 -5.52 -0.11
CA ARG A 111 1.88 -6.45 0.92
C ARG A 111 3.40 -6.48 0.92
N VAL A 112 3.99 -6.28 2.09
CA VAL A 112 5.45 -6.22 2.27
C VAL A 112 5.86 -7.22 3.32
N ARG A 113 6.90 -8.01 3.02
CA ARG A 113 7.52 -8.94 3.97
C ARG A 113 8.94 -8.51 4.26
N GLY A 114 9.31 -8.47 5.54
CA GLY A 114 10.66 -8.11 5.93
C GLY A 114 10.92 -8.28 7.42
N THR A 115 12.12 -7.90 7.84
CA THR A 115 12.54 -7.92 9.23
C THR A 115 12.54 -6.50 9.78
N VAL A 116 11.92 -6.31 10.93
CA VAL A 116 11.98 -5.03 11.63
C VAL A 116 13.35 -4.91 12.30
N GLN A 117 13.95 -3.73 12.25
CA GLN A 117 15.21 -3.40 12.90
C GLN A 117 15.13 -1.96 13.41
N HIS A 118 15.86 -1.66 14.47
CA HIS A 118 16.05 -0.27 14.89
C HIS A 118 17.06 0.40 13.97
N ASP A 119 16.70 1.53 13.38
CA ASP A 119 17.60 2.34 12.58
C ASP A 119 18.14 3.50 13.43
N ASP A 120 19.44 3.46 13.75
CA ASP A 120 20.11 4.48 14.58
C ASP A 120 20.08 5.89 13.96
N TYR A 121 20.00 5.99 12.64
CA TYR A 121 19.97 7.28 11.94
C TYR A 121 18.58 7.93 12.07
N LYS A 122 17.51 7.16 11.85
CA LYS A 122 16.13 7.63 11.98
C LYS A 122 15.64 7.62 13.43
N LYS A 123 16.32 6.89 14.32
CA LYS A 123 15.93 6.63 15.71
C LYS A 123 14.53 6.02 15.83
N ASP A 124 14.18 5.16 14.88
CA ASP A 124 12.86 4.54 14.79
C ASP A 124 12.98 3.10 14.26
N LEU A 125 11.91 2.33 14.40
CA LEU A 125 11.81 1.00 13.82
C LEU A 125 11.58 1.10 12.32
N VAL A 126 12.44 0.43 11.56
CA VAL A 126 12.38 0.35 10.11
C VAL A 126 12.27 -1.10 9.70
N LEU A 127 11.37 -1.40 8.77
CA LEU A 127 11.27 -2.73 8.18
C LEU A 127 12.22 -2.81 6.99
N GLN A 128 13.23 -3.66 7.12
CA GLN A 128 14.08 -4.04 6.00
C GLN A 128 13.31 -5.03 5.14
N MET A 129 12.78 -4.58 4.00
CA MET A 129 11.93 -5.42 3.16
C MET A 129 12.77 -6.38 2.31
N SER A 130 12.33 -7.63 2.29
CA SER A 130 12.83 -8.65 1.38
C SER A 130 11.96 -8.66 0.12
N ASP A 131 10.65 -8.68 0.31
CA ASP A 131 9.66 -8.90 -0.74
C ASP A 131 8.54 -7.86 -0.66
N LEU A 132 8.05 -7.43 -1.82
CA LEU A 132 6.94 -6.51 -1.99
C LEU A 132 6.04 -7.03 -3.10
N GLN A 133 4.74 -7.01 -2.87
CA GLN A 133 3.73 -7.42 -3.84
C GLN A 133 2.57 -6.45 -3.81
N GLU A 134 2.22 -5.90 -4.96
CA GLU A 134 0.99 -5.12 -5.11
C GLU A 134 -0.24 -5.99 -4.89
N ILE A 135 -1.17 -5.50 -4.06
CA ILE A 135 -2.43 -6.16 -3.76
C ILE A 135 -3.61 -5.23 -4.08
N PRO A 136 -4.77 -5.77 -4.46
CA PRO A 136 -5.96 -4.95 -4.64
C PRO A 136 -6.30 -4.22 -3.33
N THR A 137 -6.79 -2.99 -3.46
CA THR A 137 -7.17 -2.15 -2.31
C THR A 137 -8.20 -2.87 -1.46
N GLN A 138 -7.82 -3.24 -0.23
CA GLN A 138 -8.71 -4.01 0.66
C GLN A 138 -9.76 -3.16 1.38
N ARG A 139 -9.58 -1.84 1.43
CA ARG A 139 -10.35 -0.93 2.31
C ARG A 139 -11.27 0.04 1.58
N VAL A 140 -11.81 -0.35 0.42
CA VAL A 140 -12.88 0.43 -0.20
C VAL A 140 -14.21 -0.08 0.34
N ARG A 141 -14.94 0.75 1.08
CA ARG A 141 -16.31 0.44 1.49
C ARG A 141 -17.18 0.40 0.23
N GLU A 142 -17.84 -0.72 0.00
CA GLU A 142 -18.78 -0.88 -1.10
C GLU A 142 -20.20 -0.50 -0.67
N ASP A 143 -20.92 0.21 -1.53
CA ASP A 143 -22.37 0.36 -1.44
C ASP A 143 -23.04 -0.85 -2.12
N LYS A 144 -23.79 -1.63 -1.34
CA LYS A 144 -24.44 -2.86 -1.78
C LYS A 144 -25.91 -2.65 -2.18
N ALA A 145 -26.42 -1.41 -2.15
CA ALA A 145 -27.78 -1.11 -2.58
C ALA A 145 -27.95 -1.37 -4.09
N ALA A 146 -29.18 -1.72 -4.48
CA ALA A 146 -29.51 -1.94 -5.89
C ALA A 146 -29.39 -0.64 -6.70
N GLU A 147 -29.14 -0.79 -8.00
CA GLU A 147 -29.09 0.34 -8.94
C GLU A 147 -30.47 1.02 -8.98
N GLY A 148 -30.54 2.28 -8.55
CA GLY A 148 -31.78 3.06 -8.41
C GLY A 148 -32.20 3.35 -6.95
N ASP A 149 -31.74 2.55 -5.99
CA ASP A 149 -32.06 2.70 -4.55
C ASP A 149 -30.84 3.16 -3.73
N LYS A 150 -29.87 3.81 -4.36
CA LYS A 150 -28.69 4.36 -3.68
C LYS A 150 -29.06 5.59 -2.84
N ARG A 151 -28.39 5.75 -1.70
CA ARG A 151 -28.59 6.89 -0.80
C ARG A 151 -28.01 8.17 -1.42
N VAL A 152 -28.76 9.27 -1.33
CA VAL A 152 -28.24 10.63 -1.57
C VAL A 152 -27.88 11.27 -0.23
N GLU A 153 -26.64 11.75 -0.10
CA GLU A 153 -26.20 12.53 1.05
C GLU A 153 -26.57 14.00 0.86
N PHE A 154 -27.44 14.54 1.72
CA PHE A 154 -27.91 15.93 1.63
C PHE A 154 -27.08 16.90 2.48
N HIS A 155 -26.24 16.40 3.38
CA HIS A 155 -25.41 17.23 4.26
C HIS A 155 -24.01 16.62 4.38
N SER A 156 -23.00 17.34 3.90
CA SER A 156 -21.60 16.94 4.05
C SER A 156 -20.72 18.17 4.27
N HIS A 157 -19.71 18.01 5.12
CA HIS A 157 -18.71 19.03 5.39
C HIS A 157 -17.49 18.80 4.50
N THR A 158 -16.86 19.87 4.05
CA THR A 158 -15.67 19.82 3.18
C THR A 158 -14.52 20.56 3.84
N ASN A 159 -13.30 20.40 3.31
CA ASN A 159 -12.12 21.16 3.75
C ASN A 159 -12.27 22.69 3.71
N MET A 160 -13.31 23.24 3.08
CA MET A 160 -13.65 24.67 3.11
C MET A 160 -14.40 25.09 4.39
N SER A 161 -14.92 24.13 5.17
CA SER A 161 -15.44 24.37 6.51
C SER A 161 -14.27 24.53 7.48
N THR A 162 -14.02 25.78 7.91
CA THR A 162 -12.84 26.17 8.68
C THR A 162 -12.61 25.27 9.90
N MET A 163 -11.51 24.52 9.90
CA MET A 163 -11.07 23.62 10.98
C MET A 163 -12.08 22.52 11.38
N ASP A 164 -13.06 22.23 10.53
CA ASP A 164 -14.18 21.34 10.88
C ASP A 164 -14.18 20.03 10.06
N ALA A 165 -13.71 20.07 8.81
CA ALA A 165 -13.62 18.88 7.96
C ALA A 165 -12.31 18.78 7.18
N MET A 166 -11.88 17.55 6.94
CA MET A 166 -10.63 17.20 6.25
C MET A 166 -10.76 16.90 4.75
N PRO A 167 -11.80 16.19 4.25
CA PRO A 167 -11.81 15.75 2.86
C PRO A 167 -12.12 16.90 1.89
N PRO A 168 -11.44 16.96 0.73
CA PRO A 168 -11.81 17.89 -0.34
C PRO A 168 -13.12 17.45 -1.01
N ALA A 169 -13.90 18.42 -1.48
CA ALA A 169 -15.19 18.17 -2.15
C ALA A 169 -15.07 17.17 -3.31
N SER A 170 -13.99 17.24 -4.09
CA SER A 170 -13.73 16.33 -5.22
C SER A 170 -13.64 14.86 -4.80
N LYS A 171 -13.04 14.55 -3.65
CA LYS A 171 -12.97 13.17 -3.14
C LYS A 171 -14.34 12.65 -2.69
N LEU A 172 -15.17 13.52 -2.09
CA LEU A 172 -16.52 13.15 -1.68
C LEU A 172 -17.43 12.87 -2.89
N VAL A 173 -17.35 13.71 -3.93
CA VAL A 173 -18.10 13.51 -5.18
C VAL A 173 -17.64 12.23 -5.87
N ALA A 174 -16.33 11.98 -5.96
CA ALA A 174 -15.79 10.75 -6.56
C ALA A 174 -16.19 9.47 -5.80
N GLN A 175 -16.37 9.55 -4.48
CA GLN A 175 -16.86 8.44 -3.67
C GLN A 175 -18.37 8.20 -3.83
N ALA A 176 -19.14 9.24 -4.16
CA ALA A 176 -20.59 9.18 -4.34
C ALA A 176 -21.02 8.75 -5.75
N ALA A 177 -20.17 8.96 -6.76
CA ALA A 177 -20.38 8.57 -8.15
C ALA A 177 -20.34 7.04 -8.32
#